data_AF-A0A6C0L0F4-F1
#
_entry.id   AF-A0A6C0L0F4-F1
#
_cell.length_a   1.000
_cell.length_b   1.000
_cell.length_c   1.000
_cell.angle_alpha   90.00
_cell.angle_beta   90.00
_cell.angle_gamma   90.00
#
_symmetry.space_group_name_H-M   'P 1'
#
loop_
_entity.id
_entity.type
_entity.pdbx_description
1 polymer ?
#
loop_
_entity_poly.entity_id
_entity_poly.type
_entity_poly.pdbx_seq_one_letter_code
_entity_poly.pdbx_strand_id
1 'polypeptide(L)'
;MPDCPVCYSILDEENTYNANCCNQELCKDCLTQWQKTSKSCIFCRYEDDKIEIIINENSNIEAVNICHNKRYELICYFLIIIGILLIIFRNRF
;
A
#
# COMPACT_ATOMS: atom_id res chain seq x y z
N MET A 1 11.45 -9.44 -18.56
CA MET A 1 11.24 -8.61 -17.37
C MET A 1 10.27 -7.50 -17.77
N PRO A 2 9.28 -7.17 -16.95
CA PRO A 2 8.36 -6.07 -17.25
C PRO A 2 9.09 -4.73 -17.17
N ASP A 3 8.64 -3.76 -17.96
CA ASP A 3 9.16 -2.38 -17.93
C ASP A 3 8.27 -1.50 -17.06
N CYS A 4 8.88 -0.53 -16.38
CA CYS A 4 8.16 0.47 -15.60
C CYS A 4 7.27 1.31 -16.53
N PRO A 5 5.95 1.40 -16.30
CA PRO A 5 5.04 2.14 -17.17
C PRO A 5 5.21 3.67 -17.12
N VAL A 6 6.07 4.18 -16.20
CA VAL A 6 6.32 5.62 -16.02
C VAL A 6 7.61 6.06 -16.70
N CYS A 7 8.69 5.30 -16.54
CA CYS A 7 10.03 5.67 -17.02
C CYS A 7 10.63 4.65 -18.02
N TYR A 8 9.93 3.55 -18.27
CA TYR A 8 10.36 2.45 -19.16
C TYR A 8 11.69 1.78 -18.74
N SER A 9 12.12 1.95 -17.48
CA SER A 9 13.23 1.19 -16.93
C SER A 9 12.82 -0.26 -16.69
N ILE A 10 13.78 -1.18 -16.78
CA ILE A 10 13.56 -2.58 -16.42
C ILE A 10 13.19 -2.67 -14.94
N LEU A 11 12.13 -3.41 -14.63
CA LEU A 11 11.75 -3.72 -13.26
C LEU A 11 12.53 -4.96 -12.78
N ASP A 12 13.16 -4.84 -11.61
CA ASP A 12 13.79 -5.92 -10.85
C ASP A 12 13.13 -6.09 -9.48
N GLU A 13 13.38 -7.21 -8.79
CA GLU A 13 12.74 -7.50 -7.50
C GLU A 13 13.10 -6.47 -6.41
N GLU A 14 14.27 -5.83 -6.51
CA GLU A 14 14.77 -4.89 -5.52
C GLU A 14 14.24 -3.46 -5.70
N ASN A 15 13.93 -3.04 -6.93
CA ASN A 15 13.50 -1.69 -7.31
C ASN A 15 12.03 -1.64 -7.77
N THR A 16 11.25 -2.68 -7.55
CA THR A 16 9.81 -2.68 -7.86
C THR A 16 8.96 -2.34 -6.64
N TYR A 17 7.95 -1.51 -6.85
CA TYR A 17 6.84 -1.29 -5.93
C TYR A 17 5.54 -1.77 -6.57
N ASN A 18 4.70 -2.44 -5.77
CA ASN A 18 3.37 -2.87 -6.19
C ASN A 18 2.30 -1.95 -5.56
N ALA A 19 1.56 -1.25 -6.40
CA ALA A 19 0.42 -0.45 -6.01
C ALA A 19 -0.82 -1.34 -5.77
N ASN A 20 -0.93 -1.92 -4.57
CA ASN A 20 -1.99 -2.86 -4.16
C ASN A 20 -3.44 -2.37 -4.41
N CYS A 21 -3.65 -1.08 -4.55
CA CYS A 21 -4.94 -0.44 -4.80
C CYS A 21 -5.44 -0.68 -6.24
N CYS A 22 -4.52 -0.89 -7.20
CA CYS A 22 -4.83 -1.06 -8.63
C CYS A 22 -4.02 -2.18 -9.30
N ASN A 23 -3.22 -2.92 -8.52
CA ASN A 23 -2.35 -4.01 -8.96
C ASN A 23 -1.44 -3.60 -10.13
N GLN A 24 -0.90 -2.38 -10.05
CA GLN A 24 0.07 -1.87 -11.01
C GLN A 24 1.46 -1.85 -10.38
N GLU A 25 2.48 -2.13 -11.18
CA GLU A 25 3.87 -2.16 -10.74
C GLU A 25 4.65 -0.99 -11.36
N LEU A 26 5.56 -0.42 -10.58
CA LEU A 26 6.44 0.67 -11.03
C LEU A 26 7.74 0.67 -10.24
N CYS A 27 8.71 1.42 -10.77
CA CYS A 27 9.99 1.60 -10.12
C CYS A 27 9.86 2.39 -8.80
N LYS A 28 10.63 2.05 -7.75
CA LYS A 28 10.59 2.79 -6.48
C LYS A 28 10.98 4.25 -6.66
N ASP A 29 11.93 4.54 -7.54
CA ASP A 29 12.33 5.92 -7.86
C ASP A 29 11.17 6.74 -8.43
N CYS A 30 10.37 6.13 -9.31
CA CYS A 30 9.20 6.72 -9.94
C CYS A 30 8.14 7.06 -8.89
N LEU A 31 7.92 6.15 -7.95
CA LEU A 31 7.03 6.35 -6.81
C LEU A 31 7.53 7.51 -5.92
N THR A 32 8.82 7.49 -5.56
CA THR A 32 9.42 8.52 -4.69
C THR A 32 9.35 9.90 -5.33
N GLN A 33 9.61 10.01 -6.64
CA GLN A 33 9.47 11.27 -7.38
C GLN A 33 8.01 11.74 -7.42
N TRP A 34 7.06 10.83 -7.66
CA TRP A 34 5.64 11.15 -7.65
C TRP A 34 5.19 11.66 -6.27
N GLN A 35 5.65 11.01 -5.20
CA GLN A 35 5.34 11.34 -3.81
C GLN A 35 5.81 12.73 -3.37
N LYS A 36 6.84 13.29 -4.02
CA LYS A 36 7.24 14.69 -3.81
C LYS A 36 6.15 15.68 -4.24
N THR A 37 5.28 15.28 -5.16
CA THR A 37 4.28 16.15 -5.78
C THR A 37 2.83 15.77 -5.43
N SER A 38 2.57 14.51 -5.08
CA SER A 38 1.23 14.01 -4.83
C SER A 38 1.20 12.90 -3.78
N LYS A 39 0.15 12.90 -2.94
CA LYS A 39 -0.17 11.82 -1.99
C LYS A 39 -1.05 10.72 -2.60
N SER A 40 -1.39 10.83 -3.89
CA SER A 40 -2.29 9.91 -4.59
C SER A 40 -1.54 8.80 -5.32
N CYS A 41 -2.19 7.68 -5.60
CA CYS A 41 -1.64 6.67 -6.51
C CYS A 41 -1.53 7.24 -7.93
N ILE A 42 -0.39 7.04 -8.58
CA ILE A 42 -0.14 7.55 -9.95
C ILE A 42 -1.12 6.99 -10.99
N PHE A 43 -1.65 5.77 -10.79
CA PHE A 43 -2.54 5.11 -11.76
C PHE A 43 -4.02 5.32 -11.45
N CYS A 44 -4.46 5.02 -10.23
CA CYS A 44 -5.87 5.03 -9.87
C CYS A 44 -6.30 6.27 -9.07
N ARG A 45 -5.37 7.20 -8.79
CA ARG A 45 -5.62 8.43 -8.01
C ARG A 45 -6.17 8.18 -6.60
N TYR A 46 -6.06 6.95 -6.08
CA TYR A 46 -6.44 6.65 -4.70
C TYR A 46 -5.58 7.48 -3.73
N GLU A 47 -6.23 8.16 -2.79
CA GLU A 47 -5.60 8.95 -1.73
C GLU A 47 -5.86 8.26 -0.40
N ASP A 48 -4.82 8.15 0.43
CA ASP A 48 -4.97 7.70 1.82
C ASP A 48 -4.69 8.87 2.76
N ASP A 49 -5.75 9.34 3.41
CA ASP A 49 -5.72 10.47 4.35
C ASP A 49 -4.79 10.24 5.55
N LYS A 50 -4.43 8.97 5.82
CA LYS A 50 -3.54 8.60 6.94
C LYS A 50 -2.05 8.67 6.59
N ILE A 51 -1.70 8.97 5.35
CA ILE A 51 -0.29 9.04 4.94
C ILE A 51 0.30 10.41 5.28
N GLU A 52 1.09 10.41 6.35
CA GLU A 52 2.02 11.48 6.65
C GLU A 52 3.32 11.26 5.87
N ILE A 53 3.57 12.09 4.87
CA ILE A 53 4.88 12.11 4.19
C ILE A 53 5.83 12.84 5.14
N ILE A 54 6.65 12.09 5.86
CA ILE A 54 7.72 12.64 6.69
C ILE A 54 8.89 12.99 5.75
N ILE A 55 8.98 14.25 5.35
CA ILE A 55 10.14 14.77 4.61
C ILE A 55 11.22 15.06 5.66
N ASN A 56 12.12 14.12 5.90
CA ASN A 56 13.29 14.39 6.72
C ASN A 56 14.19 15.42 6.01
N GLU A 57 14.75 16.38 6.76
CA GLU A 57 15.63 17.45 6.28
C GLU A 57 16.88 16.94 5.53
N ASN A 58 17.17 15.64 5.64
CA ASN A 58 18.25 14.95 4.91
C ASN A 58 17.86 14.41 3.53
N SER A 59 16.71 14.79 2.96
CA SER A 59 16.29 14.48 1.57
C SER A 59 16.13 13.00 1.20
N ASN A 60 16.14 12.08 2.17
CA ASN A 60 15.75 10.68 1.97
C ASN A 60 14.24 10.55 2.21
N ILE A 61 13.47 10.60 1.11
CA ILE A 61 12.05 10.26 1.14
C ILE A 61 11.98 8.75 1.12
N GLU A 62 11.58 8.14 2.23
CA GLU A 62 11.22 6.73 2.25
C GLU A 62 9.93 6.55 1.45
N ALA A 63 9.93 5.58 0.53
CA ALA A 63 8.76 5.27 -0.29
C ALA A 63 7.60 4.84 0.62
N VAL A 64 6.68 5.77 0.91
CA VAL A 64 5.53 5.49 1.77
C VAL A 64 4.53 4.64 1.00
N ASN A 65 3.90 3.66 1.63
CA ASN A 65 2.94 2.80 0.93
C ASN A 65 1.63 3.55 0.68
N ILE A 66 1.46 4.15 -0.51
CA ILE A 66 0.23 4.88 -0.91
C ILE A 66 -1.00 3.98 -0.97
N CYS A 67 -0.78 2.70 -1.28
CA CYS A 67 -1.85 1.74 -1.45
C CYS A 67 -1.92 0.80 -0.25
N HIS A 68 -2.30 1.36 0.89
CA HIS A 68 -2.56 0.59 2.10
C HIS A 68 -3.76 -0.34 1.86
N ASN A 69 -3.53 -1.66 1.93
CA ASN A 69 -4.55 -2.65 1.59
C ASN A 69 -5.55 -2.83 2.74
N LYS A 70 -6.63 -2.04 2.74
CA LYS A 70 -7.73 -2.15 3.73
C LYS A 70 -8.41 -3.52 3.78
N ARG A 71 -8.24 -4.39 2.76
CA ARG A 71 -8.87 -5.73 2.77
C ARG A 71 -8.36 -6.61 3.91
N TYR A 72 -7.10 -6.49 4.31
CA TYR A 72 -6.55 -7.31 5.39
C TYR A 72 -7.10 -6.92 6.76
N GLU A 73 -7.34 -5.63 7.02
CA GLU A 73 -7.94 -5.19 8.29
C GLU A 73 -9.35 -5.75 8.49
N LEU A 74 -10.16 -5.75 7.42
CA LEU A 74 -11.53 -6.28 7.45
C LEU A 74 -11.56 -7.79 7.70
N ILE A 75 -10.69 -8.56 7.05
CA ILE A 75 -10.63 -10.03 7.24
C ILE A 75 -10.24 -10.37 8.68
N CYS A 76 -9.24 -9.69 9.25
CA CYS A 76 -8.85 -9.88 10.64
C CYS A 76 -10.01 -9.55 11.60
N TYR A 77 -10.74 -8.46 11.37
CA TYR A 77 -11.91 -8.12 12.18
C TYR A 77 -13.01 -9.18 12.10
N PHE A 78 -13.31 -9.69 10.90
CA PHE A 78 -14.31 -10.76 10.73
C PHE A 78 -13.92 -12.04 11.46
N LEU A 79 -12.64 -12.46 11.39
CA LEU A 79 -12.15 -13.65 12.08
C LEU A 79 -12.24 -13.49 13.61
N ILE A 80 -11.92 -12.30 14.15
CA ILE A 80 -12.08 -12.00 15.57
C ILE A 80 -13.55 -12.09 16.00
N ILE A 81 -14.46 -11.51 15.21
CA ILE A 81 -15.90 -11.56 15.51
C ILE A 81 -16.42 -13.00 15.49
N ILE A 82 -16.04 -13.80 14.50
CA ILE A 82 -16.41 -15.22 14.42
C ILE A 82 -15.88 -15.98 15.65
N GLY A 83 -14.63 -15.72 16.05
CA GLY A 83 -14.03 -16.31 17.25
C GLY A 83 -14.82 -15.98 18.52
N ILE A 84 -15.20 -14.72 18.71
CA ILE A 84 -16.03 -14.29 19.85
C ILE A 84 -17.40 -14.97 19.83
N LEU A 85 -18.06 -15.02 18.67
CA LEU A 85 -19.36 -15.68 18.52
C LEU A 85 -19.28 -17.17 18.89
N LEU A 86 -18.24 -17.88 18.44
CA LEU A 86 -18.03 -19.29 18.78
C LEU A 86 -17.83 -19.50 20.29
N ILE A 87 -17.11 -18.62 20.97
CA ILE A 87 -16.92 -18.67 22.44
C ILE A 87 -18.27 -18.47 23.16
N ILE A 88 -19.07 -17.49 22.73
CA ILE A 88 -20.39 -17.22 23.30
C ILE A 88 -21.32 -18.43 23.11
N PHE A 89 -21.36 -19.01 21.90
CA PHE A 89 -22.17 -20.20 21.63
C PHE A 89 -21.72 -21.41 22.46
N ARG A 90 -20.41 -21.61 22.65
CA ARG A 90 -19.87 -22.73 23.44
C ARG A 90 -20.16 -22.61 24.94
N ASN A 91 -20.26 -21.40 25.48
CA ASN A 91 -20.60 -21.19 26.89
C ASN A 91 -22.11 -21.19 27.18
N ARG A 92 -22.97 -21.25 26.15
CA ARG A 92 -24.43 -21.20 26.28
C ARG A 92 -25.10 -22.58 26.15
N PHE A 93 -24.34 -23.61 25.77
CA PHE A 93 -24.71 -25.02 25.75
C PHE A 93 -23.90 -25.79 26.80
#